data_AF-A0A354GY19-F1
#
_entry.id   AF-A0A354GY19-F1
#
_cell.length_a   1.000
_cell.length_b   1.000
_cell.length_c   1.000
_cell.angle_alpha   90.00
_cell.angle_beta   90.00
_cell.angle_gamma   90.00
#
_symmetry.space_group_name_H-M   'P 1'
#
loop_
_entity.id
_entity.type
_entity.pdbx_description
1 polymer ?
#
loop_
_entity_poly.entity_id
_entity_poly.type
_entity_poly.pdbx_seq_one_letter_code
_entity_poly.pdbx_strand_id
1 'polypeptide(L)'
;MPLDDQTLVRSLLEQHILQVLAGLAALPPLKTTLTVKADGAAYVVSITAIPGGVRAAAKLTACERDALVALSKATRRMTGSEILKAMDRVGVRWSEVTLWRSLSHLVKLGYIDNSKTAPQGYQLVASPLPSQHSA
;
A
#
# COMPACT_ATOMS: atom_id res chain seq x y z
N MET A 1 45.59 20.93 -14.19
CA MET A 1 44.66 21.70 -13.35
C MET A 1 44.14 20.78 -12.27
N PRO A 2 44.31 21.10 -10.98
CA PRO A 2 43.70 20.32 -9.92
C PRO A 2 42.19 20.48 -10.08
N LEU A 3 41.46 19.37 -10.17
CA LEU A 3 40.02 19.39 -9.97
C LEU A 3 39.81 19.87 -8.54
N ASP A 4 39.21 21.04 -8.35
CA ASP A 4 38.93 21.59 -7.03
C ASP A 4 38.29 20.50 -6.16
N ASP A 5 38.84 20.24 -4.98
CA ASP A 5 38.39 19.17 -4.07
C ASP A 5 36.87 19.25 -3.82
N GLN A 6 36.29 20.46 -3.89
CA GLN A 6 34.84 20.68 -3.80
C GLN A 6 34.04 20.06 -4.96
N THR A 7 34.61 20.05 -6.16
CA THR A 7 33.98 19.46 -7.36
C THR A 7 34.03 17.94 -7.32
N LEU A 8 35.13 17.37 -6.81
CA LEU A 8 35.28 15.94 -6.55
C LEU A 8 34.33 15.45 -5.44
N VAL A 9 34.22 16.21 -4.35
CA VAL A 9 33.29 15.89 -3.26
C VAL A 9 31.83 15.96 -3.73
N ARG A 10 31.46 16.98 -4.53
CA ARG A 10 30.11 17.12 -5.09
C ARG A 10 29.77 15.95 -6.02
N SER A 11 30.64 15.59 -6.95
CA SER A 11 30.36 14.50 -7.90
C SER A 11 30.23 13.14 -7.21
N LEU A 12 31.03 12.90 -6.16
CA LEU A 12 30.96 11.68 -5.36
C LEU A 12 29.65 11.61 -4.56
N LEU A 13 29.20 12.73 -3.98
CA LEU A 13 27.90 12.86 -3.33
C LEU A 13 26.73 12.62 -4.30
N GLU A 14 26.76 13.24 -5.48
CA GLU A 14 25.72 13.07 -6.51
C GLU A 14 25.61 11.60 -6.96
N GLN A 15 26.74 10.95 -7.22
CA GLN A 15 26.76 9.54 -7.61
C GLN A 15 26.23 8.62 -6.50
N HIS A 16 26.58 8.88 -5.24
CA HIS A 16 26.06 8.12 -4.10
C HIS A 16 24.55 8.31 -3.91
N ILE A 17 24.05 9.53 -4.07
CA ILE A 17 22.62 9.84 -4.02
C ILE A 17 21.87 9.08 -5.12
N LEU A 18 22.39 9.08 -6.36
CA LEU A 18 21.77 8.34 -7.47
C LEU A 18 21.73 6.83 -7.20
N GLN A 19 22.79 6.24 -6.62
CA GLN A 19 22.80 4.83 -6.24
C GLN A 19 21.78 4.51 -5.14
N VAL A 20 21.66 5.37 -4.13
CA VAL A 20 20.66 5.23 -3.08
C VAL A 20 19.24 5.35 -3.64
N LEU A 21 18.99 6.33 -4.52
CA LEU A 21 17.69 6.51 -5.19
C LEU A 21 17.33 5.32 -6.08
N ALA A 22 18.29 4.78 -6.83
CA ALA A 22 18.09 3.57 -7.64
C ALA A 22 17.77 2.35 -6.76
N GLY A 23 18.48 2.20 -5.63
CA GLY A 23 18.20 1.15 -4.65
C GLY A 23 16.80 1.28 -4.03
N LEU A 24 16.38 2.50 -3.68
CA LEU A 24 15.05 2.77 -3.15
C LEU A 24 13.93 2.54 -4.18
N ALA A 25 14.16 2.87 -5.44
CA ALA A 25 13.20 2.63 -6.53
C ALA A 25 13.00 1.13 -6.83
N ALA A 26 14.00 0.29 -6.54
CA ALA A 26 13.92 -1.15 -6.70
C ALA A 26 13.21 -1.86 -5.53
N LEU A 27 12.96 -1.16 -4.42
CA LEU A 27 12.20 -1.71 -3.30
C LEU A 27 10.69 -1.73 -3.62
N PRO A 28 9.93 -2.68 -3.03
CA PRO A 28 8.47 -2.63 -3.07
C PRO A 28 7.94 -1.28 -2.54
N PRO A 29 6.66 -0.93 -2.74
CA PRO A 29 6.12 0.32 -2.23
C PRO A 29 6.28 0.40 -0.71
N LEU A 30 7.17 1.30 -0.28
CA LEU A 30 7.51 1.57 1.11
C LEU A 30 7.11 3.01 1.43
N LYS A 31 6.69 3.24 2.67
CA LYS A 31 6.57 4.61 3.18
C LYS A 31 7.95 4.99 3.67
N THR A 32 8.64 5.79 2.88
CA THR A 32 10.01 6.19 3.16
C THR A 32 10.01 7.58 3.77
N THR A 33 10.57 7.72 4.97
CA THR A 33 10.91 9.02 5.56
C THR A 33 12.40 9.22 5.43
N LEU A 34 12.80 10.36 4.88
CA LEU A 34 14.19 10.76 4.76
C LEU A 34 14.46 11.90 5.73
N THR A 35 15.44 11.71 6.61
CA THR A 35 15.92 12.74 7.54
C THR A 35 17.39 12.99 7.29
N VAL A 36 17.73 14.26 7.07
CA VAL A 36 19.11 14.73 6.96
C VAL A 36 19.41 15.57 8.20
N LYS A 37 20.47 15.23 8.91
CA LYS A 37 20.99 16.04 10.01
C LYS A 37 22.45 16.36 9.75
N ALA A 38 22.83 17.62 9.97
CA ALA A 38 24.23 18.01 10.03
C ALA A 38 24.76 17.71 11.44
N ASP A 39 25.91 17.05 11.52
CA ASP A 39 26.63 16.77 12.76
C ASP A 39 28.10 17.22 12.59
N GLY A 40 28.36 18.48 12.96
CA GLY A 40 29.65 19.13 12.74
C GLY A 40 30.03 19.18 11.25
N ALA A 41 31.10 18.48 10.88
CA ALA A 41 31.60 18.38 9.50
C ALA A 41 30.98 17.23 8.69
N ALA A 42 30.06 16.45 9.27
CA ALA A 42 29.43 15.31 8.62
C ALA A 42 27.93 15.54 8.38
N TYR A 43 27.40 14.92 7.31
CA TYR A 43 25.97 14.79 7.09
C TYR A 43 25.54 13.37 7.41
N VAL A 44 24.58 13.22 8.32
CA VAL A 44 23.94 11.94 8.61
C VAL A 44 22.62 11.90 7.86
N VAL A 45 22.53 10.99 6.88
CA VAL A 45 21.28 10.69 6.16
C VAL A 45 20.69 9.43 6.76
N SER A 46 19.56 9.56 7.43
CA SER A 46 18.78 8.44 7.93
C SER A 46 17.60 8.19 7.00
N ILE A 47 17.54 6.97 6.48
CA ILE A 47 16.42 6.51 5.65
C ILE A 47 15.64 5.53 6.50
N THR A 48 14.44 5.93 6.91
CA THR A 48 13.50 5.01 7.55
C THR A 48 12.53 4.51 6.50
N ALA A 49 12.79 3.30 6.02
CA ALA A 49 11.85 2.55 5.21
C ALA A 49 10.90 1.79 6.13
N ILE A 50 9.69 2.34 6.32
CA ILE A 50 8.61 1.58 6.94
C ILE A 50 7.96 0.80 5.81
N PRO A 51 7.76 -0.52 5.94
CA PRO A 51 6.81 -1.26 5.12
C PRO A 51 5.52 -0.45 5.05
N GLY A 52 5.31 0.27 3.95
CA GLY A 52 4.28 1.27 3.84
C GLY A 52 2.97 0.55 3.67
N GLY A 53 2.38 0.10 4.79
CA GLY A 53 1.30 -0.87 4.78
C GLY A 53 1.56 -1.89 3.69
N VAL A 54 2.70 -2.58 3.75
CA VAL A 54 2.90 -3.77 2.91
C VAL A 54 1.78 -4.69 3.37
N ARG A 55 0.66 -4.61 2.65
CA ARG A 55 0.04 -5.73 2.01
C ARG A 55 1.22 -6.59 1.58
N ALA A 56 1.74 -7.38 2.52
CA ALA A 56 2.54 -8.53 2.18
C ALA A 56 1.74 -9.16 1.06
N ALA A 57 2.41 -9.64 0.03
CA ALA A 57 1.76 -10.51 -0.93
C ALA A 57 1.34 -11.81 -0.22
N ALA A 58 0.61 -11.72 0.89
CA ALA A 58 -0.40 -12.66 1.34
C ALA A 58 -1.05 -13.12 0.06
N LYS A 59 -0.81 -14.38 -0.27
CA LYS A 59 -1.33 -15.00 -1.46
C LYS A 59 -2.84 -14.89 -1.37
N LEU A 60 -3.39 -13.85 -2.01
CA LEU A 60 -4.82 -13.66 -2.08
C LEU A 60 -5.40 -14.88 -2.78
N THR A 61 -6.46 -15.42 -2.21
CA THR A 61 -7.27 -16.44 -2.85
C THR A 61 -7.92 -15.88 -4.11
N ALA A 62 -8.41 -16.75 -4.99
CA ALA A 62 -9.13 -16.31 -6.19
C ALA A 62 -10.34 -15.43 -5.84
N CYS A 63 -11.15 -15.87 -4.86
CA CYS A 63 -12.32 -15.13 -4.39
C CYS A 63 -11.96 -13.74 -3.85
N GLU A 64 -10.85 -13.60 -3.11
CA GLU A 64 -10.39 -12.30 -2.62
C GLU A 64 -9.99 -11.35 -3.75
N ARG A 65 -9.27 -11.86 -4.75
CA ARG A 65 -8.93 -11.05 -5.93
C ARG A 65 -10.17 -10.60 -6.67
N ASP A 66 -11.11 -11.51 -6.90
CA ASP A 66 -12.36 -11.19 -7.59
C ASP A 66 -13.18 -10.15 -6.81
N ALA A 67 -13.18 -10.22 -5.47
CA ALA A 67 -13.86 -9.24 -4.62
C ALA A 67 -13.24 -7.85 -4.73
N LEU A 68 -11.92 -7.78 -4.76
CA LEU A 68 -11.21 -6.51 -4.97
C LEU A 68 -11.46 -5.94 -6.37
N VAL A 69 -11.55 -6.79 -7.40
CA VAL A 69 -11.90 -6.36 -8.77
C VAL A 69 -13.34 -5.86 -8.85
N ALA A 70 -14.27 -6.49 -8.15
CA ALA A 70 -15.66 -6.01 -8.07
C ALA A 70 -15.73 -4.64 -7.38
N LEU A 71 -15.04 -4.49 -6.25
CA LEU A 71 -15.02 -3.26 -5.47
C LEU A 71 -14.24 -2.11 -6.14
N SER A 72 -13.24 -2.39 -6.98
CA SER A 72 -12.50 -1.34 -7.71
C SER A 72 -13.33 -0.62 -8.76
N LYS A 73 -14.39 -1.27 -9.24
CA LYS A 73 -15.36 -0.67 -10.18
C LYS A 73 -16.51 0.03 -9.46
N ALA A 74 -16.58 -0.05 -8.14
CA ALA A 74 -17.66 0.52 -7.36
C ALA A 74 -17.42 2.01 -7.09
N THR A 75 -18.43 2.84 -7.33
CA THR A 75 -18.41 4.27 -6.97
C THR A 75 -18.91 4.52 -5.55
N ARG A 76 -19.49 3.51 -4.90
CA ARG A 76 -20.02 3.55 -3.54
C ARG A 76 -19.72 2.24 -2.80
N ARG A 77 -19.97 2.23 -1.49
CA ARG A 77 -19.98 0.99 -0.70
C ARG A 77 -20.95 -0.03 -1.29
N MET A 78 -20.51 -1.28 -1.31
CA MET A 78 -21.28 -2.43 -1.78
C MET A 78 -21.50 -3.42 -0.64
N THR A 79 -22.71 -3.90 -0.50
CA THR A 79 -23.03 -5.04 0.36
C THR A 79 -22.48 -6.34 -0.24
N GLY A 80 -22.34 -7.41 0.57
CA GLY A 80 -21.84 -8.69 0.06
C GLY A 80 -22.69 -9.27 -1.09
N SER A 81 -24.02 -9.09 -1.04
CA SER A 81 -24.92 -9.54 -2.11
C SER A 81 -24.73 -8.73 -3.40
N GLU A 82 -24.47 -7.43 -3.31
CA GLU A 82 -24.12 -6.62 -4.48
C GLU A 82 -22.77 -7.03 -5.08
N ILE A 83 -21.80 -7.40 -4.24
CA ILE A 83 -20.50 -7.92 -4.69
C ILE A 83 -20.67 -9.23 -5.46
N LEU A 84 -21.47 -10.18 -4.93
CA LEU A 84 -21.78 -11.43 -5.64
C LEU A 84 -22.44 -11.17 -6.99
N LYS A 85 -23.43 -10.27 -7.03
CA LYS A 85 -24.09 -9.91 -8.30
C LYS A 85 -23.12 -9.28 -9.29
N ALA A 86 -22.17 -8.46 -8.83
CA ALA A 86 -21.17 -7.86 -9.69
C ALA A 86 -20.18 -8.89 -10.25
N MET A 87 -19.78 -9.89 -9.45
CA MET A 87 -18.96 -11.03 -9.91
C MET A 87 -19.71 -11.90 -10.92
N ASP A 88 -20.99 -12.21 -10.65
CA ASP A 88 -21.79 -13.07 -11.52
C ASP A 88 -21.96 -12.48 -12.93
N ARG A 89 -22.10 -11.15 -13.03
CA ARG A 89 -22.16 -10.43 -14.32
C ARG A 89 -20.90 -10.58 -15.18
N VAL A 90 -19.75 -10.88 -14.57
CA VAL A 90 -18.49 -11.12 -15.30
C VAL A 90 -18.15 -12.62 -15.37
N GLY A 91 -19.11 -13.50 -15.10
CA GLY A 91 -18.96 -14.95 -15.21
C GLY A 91 -18.25 -15.60 -14.03
N VAL A 92 -18.06 -14.88 -12.91
CA VAL A 92 -17.40 -15.40 -11.70
C VAL A 92 -18.46 -15.72 -10.66
N ARG A 93 -18.49 -16.97 -10.18
CA ARG A 93 -19.44 -17.42 -9.16
C ARG A 93 -18.73 -17.96 -7.93
N TRP A 94 -19.05 -17.39 -6.78
CA TRP A 94 -18.62 -17.85 -5.47
C TRP A 94 -19.83 -18.08 -4.58
N SER A 95 -19.71 -19.01 -3.62
CA SER A 95 -20.73 -19.16 -2.59
C SER A 95 -20.71 -17.96 -1.64
N GLU A 96 -21.85 -17.66 -1.02
CA GLU A 96 -21.92 -16.58 -0.01
C GLU A 96 -20.94 -16.84 1.14
N VAL A 97 -20.85 -18.08 1.62
CA VAL A 97 -19.96 -18.47 2.72
C VAL A 97 -18.50 -18.20 2.38
N THR A 98 -18.08 -18.52 1.15
CA THR A 98 -16.72 -18.23 0.67
C THR A 98 -16.47 -16.73 0.65
N LEU A 99 -17.41 -15.96 0.09
CA LEU A 99 -17.27 -14.52 0.01
C LEU A 99 -17.17 -13.87 1.39
N TRP A 100 -18.02 -14.24 2.34
CA TRP A 100 -18.00 -13.65 3.69
C TRP A 100 -16.68 -13.91 4.43
N ARG A 101 -16.11 -15.12 4.26
CA ARG A 101 -14.77 -15.43 4.79
C ARG A 101 -13.71 -14.57 4.14
N SER A 102 -13.72 -14.46 2.81
CA SER A 102 -12.79 -13.63 2.04
C SER A 102 -12.89 -12.15 2.40
N LEU A 103 -14.10 -11.58 2.52
CA LEU A 103 -14.30 -10.19 2.93
C LEU A 103 -13.81 -9.95 4.36
N SER A 104 -14.09 -10.86 5.29
CA SER A 104 -13.59 -10.76 6.67
C SER A 104 -12.06 -10.76 6.71
N HIS A 105 -11.42 -11.58 5.88
CA HIS A 105 -9.96 -11.62 5.78
C HIS A 105 -9.41 -10.34 5.14
N LEU A 106 -10.01 -9.83 4.06
CA LEU A 106 -9.61 -8.58 3.41
C LEU A 106 -9.75 -7.36 4.33
N VAL A 107 -10.77 -7.31 5.20
CA VAL A 107 -10.89 -6.27 6.24
C VAL A 107 -9.73 -6.36 7.23
N LYS A 108 -9.42 -7.56 7.73
CA LYS A 108 -8.29 -7.77 8.66
C LYS A 108 -6.94 -7.38 8.05
N LEU A 109 -6.77 -7.62 6.75
CA LEU A 109 -5.58 -7.24 6.01
C LEU A 109 -5.55 -5.75 5.61
N GLY A 110 -6.60 -4.97 5.93
CA GLY A 110 -6.67 -3.54 5.61
C GLY A 110 -6.85 -3.25 4.12
N TYR A 111 -7.34 -4.22 3.33
CA TYR A 111 -7.59 -4.00 1.91
C TYR A 111 -8.89 -3.21 1.65
N ILE A 112 -9.88 -3.49 2.49
CA ILE A 112 -11.23 -2.94 2.39
C ILE A 112 -11.69 -2.48 3.76
N ASP A 113 -12.53 -1.46 3.76
CA ASP A 113 -13.26 -1.02 4.95
C ASP A 113 -14.68 -1.58 4.92
N ASN A 114 -15.29 -1.77 6.10
CA ASN A 114 -16.66 -2.25 6.25
C ASN A 114 -17.43 -1.32 7.19
N SER A 115 -18.59 -0.84 6.75
CA SER A 115 -19.51 -0.07 7.58
C SER A 115 -20.82 -0.82 7.77
N LYS A 116 -21.28 -0.91 9.02
CA LYS A 116 -22.63 -1.40 9.37
C LYS A 116 -23.66 -0.27 9.40
N THR A 117 -23.22 0.99 9.46
CA THR A 117 -24.08 2.19 9.45
C THR A 117 -24.07 2.83 8.07
N ALA A 118 -25.05 3.68 7.77
CA ALA A 118 -25.15 4.35 6.47
C ALA A 118 -23.93 5.26 6.22
N PRO A 119 -23.27 5.19 5.05
CA PRO A 119 -23.51 4.23 3.96
C PRO A 119 -22.99 2.82 4.31
N GLN A 120 -23.87 1.82 4.19
CA GLN A 120 -23.56 0.43 4.58
C GLN A 120 -22.72 -0.28 3.51
N GLY A 121 -21.81 -1.17 3.96
CA GLY A 121 -21.12 -2.13 3.12
C GLY A 121 -19.62 -1.91 3.03
N TYR A 122 -19.03 -2.59 2.05
CA TYR A 122 -17.59 -2.68 1.83
C TYR A 122 -17.14 -1.68 0.77
N GLN A 123 -15.96 -1.09 0.98
CA GLN A 123 -15.29 -0.24 0.00
C GLN A 123 -13.79 -0.46 0.04
N LEU A 124 -13.10 -0.17 -1.06
CA LEU A 124 -11.63 -0.14 -1.07
C LEU A 124 -11.11 0.97 -0.16
N VAL A 125 -10.02 0.68 0.56
CA VAL A 125 -9.26 1.69 1.29
C VAL A 125 -8.30 2.37 0.30
N ALA A 126 -8.47 3.68 0.08
CA ALA A 126 -7.69 4.45 -0.90
C ALA A 126 -6.19 4.55 -0.56
N SER A 127 -5.84 4.41 0.72
CA SER A 127 -4.48 4.23 1.26
C SER A 127 -4.64 4.00 2.77
N PRO A 128 -3.93 3.06 3.42
CA PRO A 128 -4.21 2.73 4.81
C PRO A 128 -3.71 3.85 5.72
N LEU A 129 -4.64 4.67 6.22
CA LEU A 129 -4.48 5.19 7.58
C LEU A 129 -4.76 4.03 8.54
N PRO A 130 -4.01 3.90 9.64
CA PRO A 130 -4.33 2.93 10.68
C PRO A 130 -5.73 3.27 11.19
N SER A 131 -6.69 2.38 10.95
CA SER A 131 -8.03 2.48 11.50
C SER A 131 -7.90 2.43 13.03
N GLN A 132 -7.97 3.60 13.67
CA GLN A 132 -8.16 3.64 15.11
C GLN A 132 -9.51 2.99 15.40
N HIS A 133 -9.48 1.83 16.04
CA HIS A 133 -10.63 1.32 16.76
C HIS A 133 -10.87 2.29 17.92
N SER A 134 -11.94 3.08 17.83
CA SER A 134 -12.56 3.63 19.03
C SER A 134 -13.35 2.53 19.70
N ALA A 135 -13.15 2.44 21.02
CA ALA A 135 -13.69 1.47 21.96
C ALA A 135 -15.23 1.37 21.94
#